data_AF-A0A2U8GZ45-F1
#
_entry.id   AF-A0A2U8GZ45-F1
#
_cell.length_a   1.000
_cell.length_b   1.000
_cell.length_c   1.000
_cell.angle_alpha   90.00
_cell.angle_beta   90.00
_cell.angle_gamma   90.00
#
_symmetry.space_group_name_H-M   'P 1'
#
loop_
_entity.id
_entity.type
_entity.pdbx_description
1 polymer ?
#
loop_
_entity_poly.entity_id
_entity_poly.type
_entity_poly.pdbx_seq_one_letter_code
_entity_poly.pdbx_strand_id
1 'polypeptide(L)'
;MDEKTPQHRMDLPAEQAAKLVNRVDIERGKDGTPTGEEFAVEVMPAEVLSNTVRGDVITVITTDGQKLVGKAPKGKPAKAQGGE
;
A
#
# COMPACT_ATOMS: atom_id res chain seq x y z
N MET A 1 -20.13 -9.76 -22.69
CA MET A 1 -18.85 -10.37 -22.26
C MET A 1 -18.32 -9.47 -21.16
N ASP A 2 -18.95 -9.57 -20.00
CA ASP A 2 -18.58 -8.83 -18.81
C ASP A 2 -17.43 -9.60 -18.19
N GLU A 3 -16.24 -9.37 -18.75
CA GLU A 3 -14.99 -9.75 -18.12
C GLU A 3 -15.03 -9.09 -16.75
N LYS A 4 -15.40 -9.87 -15.73
CA LYS A 4 -15.21 -9.52 -14.34
C LYS A 4 -13.71 -9.33 -14.20
N THR A 5 -13.25 -8.10 -14.44
CA THR A 5 -11.98 -7.62 -13.92
C THR A 5 -12.00 -8.11 -12.48
N PRO A 6 -11.04 -8.94 -12.04
CA PRO A 6 -10.97 -9.27 -10.63
C PRO A 6 -10.81 -7.93 -9.94
N GLN A 7 -11.92 -7.42 -9.40
CA GLN A 7 -11.94 -6.25 -8.54
C GLN A 7 -11.23 -6.75 -7.29
N HIS A 8 -9.90 -6.80 -7.34
CA HIS A 8 -9.06 -6.96 -6.19
C HIS A 8 -9.60 -5.95 -5.20
N ARG A 9 -10.25 -6.47 -4.14
CA ARG A 9 -11.02 -5.64 -3.22
C ARG A 9 -10.04 -4.65 -2.61
N MET A 10 -10.13 -3.40 -3.05
CA MET A 10 -9.30 -2.31 -2.56
C MET A 10 -10.12 -1.58 -1.50
N ASP A 11 -9.62 -1.53 -0.27
CA ASP A 11 -10.26 -0.81 0.82
C ASP A 11 -10.09 0.71 0.65
N LEU A 12 -8.97 1.13 0.05
CA LEU A 12 -8.64 2.50 -0.32
C LEU A 12 -8.24 2.61 -1.80
N PRO A 13 -8.35 3.80 -2.41
CA PRO A 13 -7.82 4.05 -3.75
C PRO A 13 -6.32 3.73 -3.83
N ALA A 14 -5.86 3.14 -4.93
CA ALA A 14 -4.45 2.83 -5.15
C ALA A 14 -3.52 4.02 -4.90
N GLU A 15 -3.91 5.23 -5.34
CA GLU A 15 -3.16 6.47 -5.11
C GLU A 15 -3.00 6.84 -3.63
N GLN A 16 -4.02 6.57 -2.81
CA GLN A 16 -3.92 6.80 -1.37
C GLN A 16 -3.13 5.67 -0.72
N ALA A 17 -3.43 4.42 -1.06
CA ALA A 17 -2.77 3.26 -0.50
C ALA A 17 -1.25 3.31 -0.72
N ALA A 18 -0.82 3.65 -1.93
CA ALA A 18 0.58 3.75 -2.32
C ALA A 18 1.35 4.84 -1.54
N LYS A 19 0.69 5.96 -1.19
CA LYS A 19 1.28 7.04 -0.37
C LYS A 19 1.40 6.68 1.11
N LEU A 20 0.67 5.66 1.58
CA LEU A 20 0.65 5.24 2.98
C LEU A 20 1.66 4.13 3.28
N VAL A 21 2.22 3.53 2.24
CA VAL A 21 3.27 2.51 2.33
C VAL A 21 4.54 3.04 1.67
N ASN A 22 5.70 2.63 2.18
CA ASN A 22 6.97 2.83 1.50
C ASN A 22 7.58 1.46 1.23
N ARG A 23 8.18 1.29 0.07
CA ARG A 23 9.01 0.12 -0.23
C ARG A 23 10.41 0.40 0.27
N VAL A 24 11.00 -0.53 1.02
CA VAL A 24 12.43 -0.45 1.35
C VAL A 24 13.18 -1.12 0.21
N ASP A 25 14.04 -0.37 -0.45
CA ASP A 25 14.91 -0.87 -1.50
C ASP A 25 16.37 -0.65 -1.07
N ILE A 26 17.30 -1.40 -1.66
CA ILE A 26 18.71 -1.29 -1.31
C ILE A 26 19.38 -0.45 -2.39
N GLU A 27 20.01 0.64 -1.98
CA GLU A 27 20.72 1.50 -2.92
C GLU A 27 21.77 0.65 -3.62
N ARG A 28 21.65 0.60 -4.94
CA ARG A 28 22.60 -0.10 -5.77
C ARG A 28 23.65 0.92 -6.18
N GLY A 29 24.87 0.73 -5.69
CA GLY A 29 25.99 1.61 -5.99
C GLY A 29 26.27 1.65 -7.49
N LYS A 30 27.06 2.62 -7.94
CA LYS A 30 27.39 2.83 -9.36
C LYS A 30 27.96 1.58 -10.07
N ASP A 31 28.51 0.64 -9.30
CA ASP A 31 29.04 -0.65 -9.78
C ASP A 31 28.01 -1.79 -9.81
N GLY A 32 26.74 -1.51 -9.55
CA GLY A 32 25.69 -2.53 -9.48
C GLY A 32 25.71 -3.38 -8.20
N THR A 33 26.62 -3.07 -7.26
CA THR A 33 26.69 -3.73 -5.95
C THR A 33 25.66 -3.11 -5.00
N PRO A 34 24.88 -3.90 -4.24
CA PRO A 34 24.08 -3.35 -3.14
C PRO A 34 25.03 -2.67 -2.14
N THR A 35 24.88 -1.37 -1.91
CA THR A 35 25.68 -0.64 -0.91
C THR A 35 25.31 -1.06 0.51
N GLY A 36 24.15 -1.70 0.67
CA GLY A 36 23.55 -2.03 1.96
C GLY A 36 22.81 -0.86 2.58
N GLU A 37 22.75 0.30 1.90
CA GLU A 37 21.95 1.43 2.34
C GLU A 37 20.51 1.23 1.93
N GLU A 38 19.65 1.04 2.93
CA GLU A 38 18.21 0.95 2.75
C GLU A 38 17.63 2.35 2.50
N PHE A 39 16.90 2.52 1.41
CA PHE A 39 16.20 3.76 1.11
C PHE A 39 14.71 3.52 0.90
N ALA A 40 13.90 4.50 1.29
CA ALA A 40 12.46 4.46 1.09
C ALA A 40 12.14 4.85 -0.36
N VAL A 41 11.51 3.93 -1.08
CA VAL A 41 10.97 4.12 -2.42
C VAL A 41 9.47 4.34 -2.31
N GLU A 42 9.00 5.42 -2.92
CA GLU A 42 7.58 5.67 -3.09
C GLU A 42 6.98 4.60 -4.01
N VAL A 43 5.90 3.98 -3.54
CA VAL A 43 5.15 3.00 -4.34
C VAL A 43 4.29 3.77 -5.32
N MET A 44 4.25 3.34 -6.58
CA MET A 44 3.34 3.94 -7.54
C MET A 44 1.93 3.34 -7.41
N PRO A 45 0.85 4.11 -7.67
CA PRO A 45 -0.51 3.56 -7.69
C PRO A 45 -0.69 2.44 -8.71
N ALA A 46 0.03 2.50 -9.83
CA ALA A 46 0.01 1.46 -10.85
C ALA A 46 0.61 0.13 -10.36
N GLU A 47 1.49 0.16 -9.36
CA GLU A 47 2.05 -1.03 -8.73
C GLU A 47 1.10 -1.63 -7.69
N VAL A 48 0.04 -0.94 -7.27
CA VAL A 48 -0.89 -1.46 -6.26
C VAL A 48 -1.86 -2.45 -6.90
N LEU A 49 -1.64 -3.74 -6.65
CA LEU A 49 -2.52 -4.80 -7.10
C LEU A 49 -3.76 -4.92 -6.20
N SER A 50 -3.58 -4.83 -4.87
CA SER A 50 -4.67 -4.93 -3.90
C SER A 50 -4.29 -4.20 -2.61
N ASN A 51 -5.26 -3.71 -1.84
CA ASN A 51 -4.98 -3.18 -0.51
C ASN A 51 -6.10 -3.47 0.48
N THR A 52 -5.71 -3.64 1.75
CA THR A 52 -6.60 -3.96 2.85
C THR A 52 -6.24 -3.12 4.05
N VAL A 53 -7.21 -2.38 4.59
CA VAL A 53 -7.06 -1.67 5.87
C VAL A 53 -7.59 -2.55 6.99
N ARG A 54 -6.81 -2.68 8.07
CA ARG A 54 -7.18 -3.39 9.28
C ARG A 54 -6.87 -2.52 10.49
N GLY A 55 -7.88 -1.81 10.98
CA GLY A 55 -7.72 -0.83 12.05
C GLY A 55 -6.79 0.31 11.60
N ASP A 56 -5.62 0.42 12.24
CA ASP A 56 -4.63 1.47 11.97
C ASP A 56 -3.54 1.07 10.96
N VAL A 57 -3.66 -0.12 10.38
CA VAL A 57 -2.65 -0.68 9.49
C VAL A 57 -3.25 -0.87 8.11
N ILE A 58 -2.56 -0.41 7.07
CA ILE A 58 -2.86 -0.75 5.69
C ILE A 58 -1.85 -1.77 5.20
N THR A 59 -2.34 -2.81 4.53
CA THR A 59 -1.52 -3.77 3.81
C THR A 59 -1.77 -3.57 2.33
N VAL A 60 -0.72 -3.27 1.57
CA VAL A 60 -0.74 -3.15 0.12
C VAL A 60 -0.02 -4.35 -0.47
N ILE A 61 -0.66 -5.02 -1.41
CA ILE A 61 -0.04 -6.06 -2.25
C ILE A 61 0.27 -5.40 -3.58
N THR A 62 1.53 -5.44 -3.99
CA THR A 62 1.97 -4.91 -5.27
C THR A 62 1.74 -5.91 -6.40
N THR A 63 1.82 -5.47 -7.66
CA THR A 63 1.75 -6.32 -8.86
C THR A 63 2.88 -7.34 -8.92
N ASP A 64 4.02 -7.06 -8.28
CA ASP A 64 5.15 -7.99 -8.10
C ASP A 64 4.87 -9.05 -7.02
N GLY A 65 3.73 -8.96 -6.32
CA GLY A 65 3.38 -9.85 -5.21
C GLY A 65 4.02 -9.45 -3.87
N GLN A 66 4.74 -8.32 -3.82
CA GLN A 66 5.32 -7.83 -2.57
C GLN A 66 4.25 -7.26 -1.65
N LYS A 67 4.33 -7.64 -0.37
CA LYS A 67 3.44 -7.15 0.68
C LYS A 67 4.10 -5.98 1.41
N LEU A 68 3.55 -4.79 1.24
CA LEU A 68 3.96 -3.57 1.91
C LEU A 68 2.97 -3.24 3.02
N VAL A 69 3.49 -2.91 4.21
CA VAL A 69 2.67 -2.60 5.36
C VAL A 69 2.95 -1.17 5.78
N GLY A 70 1.88 -0.40 5.94
CA GLY A 70 1.94 1.01 6.26
C GLY A 70 0.94 1.38 7.32
N LYS A 71 0.94 2.65 7.69
CA LYS A 71 -0.02 3.20 8.64
C LYS A 71 -1.23 3.69 7.86
N ALA A 72 -2.40 3.13 8.14
CA ALA A 72 -3.63 3.63 7.54
C ALA A 72 -3.90 5.07 8.05
N PRO A 73 -4.57 5.93 7.27
CA PRO A 73 -4.92 7.24 7.75
C PRO A 73 -5.89 7.05 8.92
N LYS A 74 -5.52 7.56 10.10
CA LYS A 74 -6.42 7.64 11.26
C LYS A 74 -7.52 8.66 10.97
N GLY A 75 -8.49 8.25 10.16
CA GLY A 75 -9.68 9.00 9.79
C GLY A 75 -10.94 8.29 10.27
N LYS A 76 -11.03 8.02 11.59
CA LYS A 76 -12.24 7.71 12.38
C LYS A 76 -13.14 6.54 11.90
N PRO A 77 -13.24 5.42 12.67
CA PRO A 77 -14.48 4.65 12.68
C PRO A 77 -15.56 5.45 13.44
N ALA A 78 -16.80 5.41 12.94
CA ALA A 78 -18.04 5.82 13.62
C ALA A 78 -18.23 7.31 14.00
N LYS A 79 -19.15 7.96 13.30
CA LYS A 79 -20.23 8.72 13.96
C LYS A 79 -21.59 8.16 13.50
N ALA A 80 -21.82 6.88 13.77
CA ALA A 80 -23.14 6.43 14.19
C ALA A 80 -23.05 6.32 15.72
N GLN A 81 -23.07 7.49 16.35
CA GLN A 81 -23.27 7.62 17.79
C GLN A 81 -24.76 7.36 18.00
N GLY A 82 -25.10 6.14 18.42
CA GLY A 82 -26.33 5.93 19.19
C GLY A 82 -26.13 6.44 20.61
N GLY A 83 -27.20 6.98 21.21
CA GLY A 83 -27.25 7.59 22.56
C GLY A 83 -27.35 9.11 22.43
N GLU A 84 -28.44 9.79 22.78
CA GLU A 84 -29.63 9.50 23.61
C GLU A 84 -30.84 10.24 23.00
#